data_AF-A0A8K0JSP0-F1
#
_entry.id   AF-A0A8K0JSP0-F1
#
_cell.length_a   1.000
_cell.length_b   1.000
_cell.length_c   1.000
_cell.angle_alpha   90.00
_cell.angle_beta   90.00
_cell.angle_gamma   90.00
#
_symmetry.space_group_name_H-M   'P 1'
#
loop_
_entity.id
_entity.type
_entity.pdbx_description
1 polymer ?
#
loop_
_entity_poly.entity_id
_entity_poly.type
_entity_poly.pdbx_seq_one_letter_code
_entity_poly.pdbx_strand_id
1 'polypeptide(L)'
;MHERVTFYIRYVDAKKMKAIVSYSLSLYEGNFYPGDWLSSETKMSEPQKFYLKWNDFQSNMVSSFKHLRDEKSFTDVTLACEGQTCKAHKMVLSACSPYFKSLLEENPSKHPIIILKDVPYGHLQAILEFMYAGEVNVSQEQLPAFLKTAERLKVKGLAEAPQSIKREG
;
A
#
# COMPACT_ATOMS: atom_id res chain seq x y z
N MET A 1 9.12 -1.55 44.03
CA MET A 1 9.07 -2.64 43.03
C MET A 1 9.56 -2.02 41.73
N HIS A 2 10.84 -2.19 41.38
CA HIS A 2 11.41 -1.54 40.20
C HIS A 2 11.16 -2.41 38.97
N GLU A 3 10.54 -1.83 37.94
CA GLU A 3 10.25 -2.51 36.68
C GLU A 3 11.55 -2.79 35.91
N ARG A 4 11.78 -4.06 35.58
CA ARG A 4 12.78 -4.46 34.60
C ARG A 4 12.21 -4.21 33.22
N VAL A 5 12.79 -3.27 32.47
CA VAL A 5 12.47 -3.12 31.05
C VAL A 5 13.49 -3.93 30.24
N THR A 6 13.06 -5.10 29.76
CA THR A 6 13.88 -5.96 28.90
C THR A 6 13.71 -5.52 27.45
N PHE A 7 14.80 -5.09 26.80
CA PHE A 7 14.81 -4.76 25.38
C PHE A 7 15.47 -5.89 24.58
N TYR A 8 14.88 -6.24 23.43
CA TYR A 8 15.48 -7.16 22.46
C TYR A 8 16.00 -6.36 21.27
N ILE A 9 17.32 -6.29 21.12
CA ILE A 9 17.95 -5.63 19.96
C ILE A 9 18.32 -6.72 18.94
N ARG A 10 17.81 -6.59 17.71
CA ARG A 10 18.17 -7.49 16.60
C ARG A 10 19.22 -6.83 15.72
N TYR A 11 20.34 -7.52 15.52
CA TYR A 11 21.34 -7.16 14.52
C TYR A 11 20.98 -7.78 13.16
N VAL A 12 20.94 -6.97 12.10
CA VAL A 12 20.70 -7.43 10.73
C VAL A 12 21.93 -7.14 9.88
N ASP A 13 22.51 -8.20 9.30
CA ASP A 13 23.56 -8.07 8.29
C ASP A 13 22.96 -7.53 6.99
N ALA A 14 23.41 -6.34 6.57
CA ALA A 14 22.91 -5.62 5.40
C ALA A 14 23.09 -6.38 4.06
N LYS A 15 23.96 -7.38 4.00
CA LYS A 15 24.20 -8.18 2.78
C LYS A 15 23.41 -9.48 2.74
N LYS A 16 22.99 -10.01 3.88
CA LYS A 16 22.35 -11.34 3.97
C LYS A 16 20.92 -11.34 4.48
N MET A 17 20.42 -10.22 5.02
CA MET A 17 19.08 -10.10 5.61
C MET A 17 18.69 -11.25 6.55
N LYS A 18 19.67 -11.83 7.26
CA LYS A 18 19.42 -12.86 8.29
C LYS A 18 19.88 -12.33 9.64
N ALA A 19 19.06 -12.53 10.66
CA ALA A 19 19.35 -12.17 12.04
C ALA A 19 20.41 -13.13 12.63
N ILE A 20 21.43 -12.59 13.30
CA ILE A 20 22.59 -13.40 13.73
C ILE A 20 22.65 -13.58 15.26
N VAL A 21 22.26 -12.58 16.09
CA VAL A 21 22.33 -12.71 17.56
C VAL A 21 21.27 -11.83 18.27
N SER A 22 20.84 -12.25 19.47
CA SER A 22 20.01 -11.47 20.41
C SER A 22 20.75 -11.31 21.74
N TYR A 23 20.75 -10.11 22.33
CA TYR A 23 21.28 -9.86 23.67
C TYR A 23 20.20 -9.26 24.58
N SER A 24 20.19 -9.66 25.85
CA SER A 24 19.36 -9.04 26.90
C SER A 24 20.25 -8.15 27.77
N LEU A 25 19.91 -6.86 27.91
CA LEU A 25 20.57 -5.96 28.86
C LEU A 25 19.59 -5.55 29.96
N SER A 26 20.06 -5.55 31.21
CA SER A 26 19.35 -4.99 32.36
C SER A 26 20.09 -3.73 32.80
N LEU A 27 19.44 -2.57 32.74
CA LEU A 27 20.01 -1.33 33.28
C LEU A 27 19.59 -1.19 34.75
N TYR A 28 20.54 -0.90 35.63
CA TYR A 28 20.29 -0.36 36.97
C TYR A 28 20.90 1.05 37.02
N GLU A 29 20.21 2.00 37.65
CA GLU A 29 20.68 3.37 37.78
C GLU A 29 21.96 3.42 38.63
N GLY A 30 23.10 3.73 38.01
CA GLY A 30 24.39 3.93 38.68
C GLY A 30 25.40 4.59 37.75
N ASN A 31 25.88 5.77 38.13
CA ASN A 31 26.71 6.67 37.31
C ASN A 31 28.12 6.12 37.02
N PHE A 32 28.58 6.28 35.78
CA PHE A 32 29.92 5.91 35.30
C PHE A 32 30.70 7.19 34.91
N TYR A 33 31.90 7.40 35.46
CA TYR A 33 32.75 8.57 35.16
C TYR A 33 33.77 8.25 34.04
N PRO A 34 33.94 9.13 33.03
CA PRO A 34 34.82 8.88 31.89
C PRO A 34 36.21 9.51 32.11
N GLY A 35 37.24 8.69 32.37
CA GLY A 35 38.61 9.21 32.61
C GLY A 35 39.79 8.31 32.23
N ASP A 36 39.74 6.99 32.47
CA ASP A 36 41.00 6.22 32.62
C ASP A 36 41.36 5.22 31.49
N TRP A 37 40.99 5.47 30.23
CA TRP A 37 41.43 4.62 29.10
C TRP A 37 41.82 5.40 27.84
N LEU A 38 42.50 6.54 27.97
CA LEU A 38 43.05 7.26 26.82
C LEU A 38 44.28 6.53 26.25
N SER A 39 44.06 5.38 25.61
CA SER A 39 45.01 4.68 24.74
C SER A 39 44.25 3.77 23.78
N SER A 40 43.50 4.35 22.86
CA SER A 40 43.22 3.76 21.55
C SER A 40 42.51 4.80 20.72
N GLU A 41 43.01 5.07 19.52
CA GLU A 41 42.36 5.89 18.50
C GLU A 41 40.86 5.62 18.49
N THR A 42 40.07 6.59 18.95
CA THR A 42 38.62 6.53 18.89
C THR A 42 38.21 6.60 17.43
N LYS A 43 38.18 5.45 16.78
CA LYS A 43 37.45 5.22 15.54
C LYS A 43 36.01 5.63 15.87
N MET A 44 35.60 6.83 15.45
CA MET A 44 34.22 7.32 15.65
C MET A 44 33.31 6.16 15.27
N SER A 45 32.63 5.58 16.26
CA SER A 45 31.75 4.45 16.02
C SER A 45 30.68 4.96 15.06
N GLU A 46 30.64 4.40 13.86
CA GLU A 46 29.63 4.82 12.88
C GLU A 46 28.24 4.81 13.55
N PRO A 47 27.41 5.83 13.29
CA PRO A 47 26.11 5.95 13.93
C PRO A 47 25.31 4.66 13.69
N GLN A 48 24.92 4.02 14.80
CA GLN A 48 24.13 2.80 14.76
C GLN A 48 22.79 3.06 14.06
N LYS A 49 22.45 2.24 13.06
CA LYS A 49 21.17 2.31 12.34
C LYS A 49 20.27 1.16 12.77
N PHE A 50 19.02 1.47 13.08
CA PHE A 50 18.00 0.50 13.46
C PHE A 50 16.96 0.34 12.34
N TYR A 51 16.54 -0.91 12.09
CA TYR A 51 15.49 -1.23 11.13
C TYR A 51 14.19 -1.58 11.88
N LEU A 52 13.15 -0.80 11.65
CA LEU A 52 11.82 -1.02 12.20
C LEU A 52 10.87 -1.40 11.07
N LYS A 53 10.13 -2.49 11.24
CA LYS A 53 9.10 -2.94 10.30
C LYS A 53 7.78 -3.12 11.04
N TRP A 54 6.74 -2.47 10.56
CA TRP A 54 5.38 -2.81 10.95
C TRP A 54 4.91 -3.97 10.07
N ASN A 55 4.82 -5.16 10.68
CA ASN A 55 4.59 -6.41 9.95
C ASN A 55 3.27 -6.39 9.16
N ASP A 56 2.23 -5.80 9.73
CA ASP A 56 0.88 -5.77 9.15
C ASP A 56 0.57 -4.44 8.45
N PHE A 57 1.59 -3.64 8.11
CA PHE A 57 1.38 -2.33 7.49
C PHE A 57 0.52 -2.41 6.23
N GLN A 58 0.80 -3.37 5.34
CA GLN A 58 0.06 -3.48 4.07
C GLN A 58 -1.41 -3.85 4.27
N SER A 59 -1.70 -4.87 5.08
CA SER A 59 -3.09 -5.29 5.36
C SER A 59 -3.87 -4.21 6.09
N ASN A 60 -3.25 -3.55 7.08
CA ASN A 60 -3.87 -2.45 7.81
C ASN A 60 -4.17 -1.26 6.89
N MET A 61 -3.28 -0.94 5.96
CA MET A 61 -3.50 0.13 4.98
C MET A 61 -4.67 -0.21 4.03
N VAL A 62 -4.72 -1.43 3.49
CA VAL A 62 -5.81 -1.90 2.63
C VAL A 62 -7.16 -1.83 3.35
N SER A 63 -7.22 -2.37 4.57
CA SER A 63 -8.42 -2.31 5.41
C SER A 63 -8.85 -0.86 5.68
N SER A 64 -7.90 0.00 6.05
CA SER A 64 -8.18 1.42 6.33
C SER A 64 -8.77 2.14 5.11
N PHE A 65 -8.20 1.96 3.91
CA PHE A 65 -8.74 2.57 2.70
C PHE A 65 -10.12 2.02 2.31
N LYS A 66 -10.37 0.72 2.56
CA LYS A 66 -11.69 0.13 2.38
C LYS A 66 -12.72 0.79 3.30
N HIS A 67 -12.40 0.95 4.59
CA HIS A 67 -13.27 1.66 5.54
C HIS A 67 -13.54 3.12 5.12
N LEU A 68 -12.50 3.87 4.72
CA LEU A 68 -12.66 5.25 4.25
C LEU A 68 -13.60 5.36 3.04
N ARG A 69 -13.52 4.41 2.10
CA ARG A 69 -14.44 4.33 0.96
C ARG A 69 -15.86 4.05 1.39
N ASP A 70 -16.06 3.06 2.27
CA ASP A 70 -17.39 2.62 2.69
C ASP A 70 -18.12 3.72 3.48
N GLU A 71 -17.38 4.48 4.30
CA GLU A 71 -17.88 5.67 5.00
C GLU A 71 -17.99 6.93 4.12
N LYS A 72 -17.43 6.88 2.90
CA LYS A 72 -17.32 8.04 1.98
C LYS A 72 -16.53 9.20 2.60
N SER A 73 -15.63 8.89 3.52
CA SER A 73 -14.74 9.85 4.20
C SER A 73 -13.63 10.27 3.25
N PHE A 74 -13.35 11.58 3.14
CA PHE A 74 -12.30 12.15 2.27
C PHE A 74 -12.41 11.83 0.76
N THR A 75 -13.56 11.34 0.30
CA THR A 75 -13.79 11.16 -1.14
C THR A 75 -13.80 12.51 -1.85
N ASP A 76 -13.02 12.64 -2.90
CA ASP A 76 -12.75 13.89 -3.61
C ASP A 76 -13.04 13.79 -5.12
N VAL A 77 -13.72 12.74 -5.56
CA VAL A 77 -14.21 12.53 -6.92
C VAL A 77 -15.51 11.72 -6.90
N THR A 78 -16.38 11.98 -7.87
CA THR A 78 -17.60 11.21 -8.10
C THR A 78 -17.57 10.58 -9.50
N LEU A 79 -17.82 9.28 -9.58
CA LEU A 79 -18.01 8.54 -10.82
C LEU A 79 -19.52 8.35 -11.04
N ALA A 80 -20.02 8.68 -12.23
CA ALA A 80 -21.43 8.54 -12.57
C ALA A 80 -21.61 7.60 -13.76
N CYS A 81 -22.49 6.61 -13.65
CA CYS A 81 -22.86 5.72 -14.74
C CYS A 81 -24.29 5.20 -14.54
N GLU A 82 -25.02 4.94 -15.63
CA GLU A 82 -26.41 4.41 -15.58
C GLU A 82 -27.35 5.17 -14.63
N GLY A 83 -27.22 6.51 -14.54
CA GLY A 83 -28.03 7.34 -13.64
C GLY A 83 -27.68 7.20 -12.15
N GLN A 84 -26.68 6.39 -11.81
CA GLN A 84 -26.18 6.19 -10.45
C GLN A 84 -24.79 6.81 -10.27
N THR A 85 -24.38 6.99 -9.02
CA THR A 85 -23.10 7.63 -8.68
C THR A 85 -22.36 6.93 -7.55
N CYS A 86 -21.04 6.81 -7.69
CA CYS A 86 -20.12 6.33 -6.67
C CYS A 86 -19.15 7.45 -6.27
N LYS A 87 -18.96 7.67 -4.97
CA LYS A 87 -17.87 8.53 -4.46
C LYS A 87 -16.60 7.71 -4.31
N ALA A 88 -15.45 8.31 -4.62
CA ALA A 88 -14.15 7.64 -4.55
C ALA A 88 -13.03 8.64 -4.23
N HIS A 89 -11.81 8.13 -4.12
CA HIS A 89 -10.58 8.91 -3.91
C HIS A 89 -9.77 8.99 -5.21
N LYS A 90 -9.41 10.20 -5.63
CA LYS A 90 -8.54 10.44 -6.80
C LYS A 90 -7.23 9.67 -6.68
N MET A 91 -6.64 9.66 -5.48
CA MET A 91 -5.39 8.94 -5.22
C MET A 91 -5.49 7.46 -5.61
N VAL A 92 -6.56 6.78 -5.18
CA VAL A 92 -6.75 5.35 -5.46
C VAL A 92 -7.03 5.13 -6.95
N LEU A 93 -7.91 5.93 -7.55
CA LEU A 93 -8.19 5.84 -8.99
C LEU A 93 -6.92 6.03 -9.84
N SER A 94 -6.12 7.06 -9.55
CA SER A 94 -4.88 7.35 -10.26
C SER A 94 -3.79 6.30 -10.05
N ALA A 95 -3.72 5.70 -8.84
CA ALA A 95 -2.78 4.63 -8.55
C ALA A 95 -3.11 3.35 -9.35
N CYS A 96 -4.39 3.04 -9.51
CA CYS A 96 -4.86 1.80 -10.12
C CYS A 96 -5.18 1.92 -11.62
N SER A 97 -5.29 3.12 -12.18
CA SER A 97 -5.66 3.34 -13.59
C SER A 97 -4.92 4.53 -14.20
N PRO A 98 -4.07 4.31 -15.21
CA PRO A 98 -3.48 5.40 -15.99
C PRO A 98 -4.53 6.27 -16.69
N TYR A 99 -5.69 5.69 -17.06
CA TYR A 99 -6.80 6.45 -17.64
C TYR A 99 -7.34 7.49 -16.66
N PHE A 100 -7.69 7.08 -15.43
CA PHE A 100 -8.17 8.02 -14.42
C PHE A 100 -7.09 9.01 -14.00
N LYS A 101 -5.83 8.56 -13.92
CA LYS A 101 -4.70 9.44 -13.64
C LYS A 101 -4.62 10.60 -14.64
N SER A 102 -4.50 10.30 -15.93
CA SER A 102 -4.41 11.31 -16.98
C SER A 102 -5.63 12.23 -16.98
N LEU A 103 -6.84 11.65 -16.88
CA LEU A 103 -8.09 12.42 -16.87
C LEU A 103 -8.16 13.43 -15.72
N LEU A 104 -7.76 13.02 -14.51
CA LEU A 104 -7.79 13.86 -13.31
C LEU A 104 -6.67 14.91 -13.28
N GLU A 105 -5.51 14.60 -13.86
CA GLU A 105 -4.39 15.57 -14.01
C GLU A 105 -4.71 16.64 -15.06
N GLU A 106 -5.34 16.27 -16.17
CA GLU A 106 -5.75 17.20 -17.24
C GLU A 106 -6.90 18.12 -16.82
N ASN A 107 -7.72 17.70 -15.85
CA ASN A 107 -8.92 18.41 -15.42
C ASN A 107 -8.89 18.68 -13.90
N PRO A 108 -7.99 19.58 -13.43
CA PRO A 108 -7.85 19.86 -12.02
C PRO A 108 -9.12 20.52 -11.47
N SER A 109 -9.84 19.78 -10.64
CA SER A 109 -11.03 20.25 -9.93
C SER A 109 -10.99 19.75 -8.49
N LYS A 110 -11.60 20.52 -7.57
CA LYS A 110 -11.72 20.12 -6.17
C LYS A 110 -12.49 18.81 -6.04
N HIS A 111 -13.59 18.67 -6.79
CA HIS A 111 -14.44 17.47 -6.76
C HIS A 111 -15.05 17.20 -8.15
N PRO A 112 -14.29 16.62 -9.11
CA PRO A 112 -14.79 16.34 -10.43
C PRO A 112 -15.86 15.25 -10.41
N ILE A 113 -16.83 15.37 -11.32
CA ILE A 113 -17.81 14.33 -11.63
C ILE A 113 -17.44 13.73 -12.98
N ILE A 114 -17.00 12.47 -12.99
CA ILE A 114 -16.60 11.74 -14.19
C ILE A 114 -17.77 10.88 -14.64
N ILE A 115 -18.29 11.14 -15.83
CA ILE A 115 -19.40 10.39 -16.41
C ILE A 115 -18.84 9.26 -17.27
N LEU A 116 -19.11 8.02 -16.88
CA LEU A 116 -18.68 6.82 -17.56
C LEU A 116 -19.81 6.28 -18.43
N LYS A 117 -19.69 6.50 -19.74
CA LYS A 117 -20.65 6.00 -20.72
C LYS A 117 -20.47 4.51 -20.95
N ASP A 118 -21.58 3.79 -21.11
CA ASP A 118 -21.62 2.36 -21.43
C ASP A 118 -20.85 1.49 -20.42
N VAL A 119 -20.78 1.92 -19.15
CA VAL A 119 -20.28 1.13 -18.02
C VAL A 119 -21.46 0.70 -17.17
N PRO A 120 -21.75 -0.61 -17.07
CA PRO A 120 -22.74 -1.11 -16.12
C PRO A 120 -22.36 -0.73 -14.69
N TYR A 121 -23.32 -0.28 -13.89
CA TYR A 121 -23.08 0.14 -12.51
C TYR A 121 -22.46 -0.98 -11.67
N GLY A 122 -22.92 -2.22 -11.85
CA GLY A 122 -22.33 -3.39 -11.19
C GLY A 122 -20.85 -3.59 -11.53
N HIS A 123 -20.44 -3.34 -12.78
CA HIS A 123 -19.02 -3.39 -13.15
C HIS A 123 -18.22 -2.27 -12.53
N LEU A 124 -18.77 -1.05 -12.45
CA LEU A 124 -18.10 0.05 -11.77
C LEU A 124 -17.87 -0.26 -10.29
N GLN A 125 -18.88 -0.81 -9.61
CA GLN A 125 -18.76 -1.23 -8.22
C GLN A 125 -17.69 -2.32 -8.05
N ALA A 126 -17.70 -3.35 -8.91
CA ALA A 126 -16.72 -4.42 -8.89
C ALA A 126 -15.28 -3.90 -9.17
N ILE A 127 -15.12 -2.95 -10.08
CA ILE A 127 -13.82 -2.31 -10.35
C ILE A 127 -13.35 -1.52 -9.14
N LEU A 128 -14.22 -0.73 -8.50
CA LEU A 128 -13.89 -0.02 -7.27
C LEU A 128 -13.62 -0.98 -6.11
N GLU A 129 -14.25 -2.15 -6.07
CA GLU A 129 -13.92 -3.19 -5.11
C GLU A 129 -12.49 -3.69 -5.32
N PHE A 130 -12.18 -4.10 -6.55
CA PHE A 130 -10.85 -4.55 -6.95
C PHE A 130 -9.77 -3.49 -6.66
N MET A 131 -10.02 -2.22 -6.94
CA MET A 131 -9.04 -1.15 -6.70
C MET A 131 -8.70 -0.94 -5.21
N TYR A 132 -9.67 -1.16 -4.31
CA TYR A 132 -9.47 -0.91 -2.88
C TYR A 132 -9.08 -2.18 -2.10
N ALA A 133 -9.49 -3.36 -2.56
CA ALA A 133 -9.23 -4.63 -1.89
C ALA A 133 -8.11 -5.44 -2.55
N GLY A 134 -7.79 -5.16 -3.83
CA GLY A 134 -6.89 -5.98 -4.64
C GLY A 134 -7.54 -7.24 -5.23
N GLU A 135 -8.82 -7.50 -4.91
CA GLU A 135 -9.58 -8.67 -5.32
C GLU A 135 -11.07 -8.34 -5.48
N VAL A 136 -11.80 -9.14 -6.28
CA VAL A 136 -13.24 -9.01 -6.48
C VAL A 136 -13.83 -10.35 -6.94
N ASN A 137 -15.07 -10.62 -6.56
CA ASN A 137 -15.83 -11.77 -7.06
C ASN A 137 -16.72 -11.36 -8.22
N VAL A 138 -16.61 -12.05 -9.36
CA VAL A 138 -17.44 -11.83 -10.56
C VAL A 138 -17.93 -13.17 -11.06
N SER A 139 -19.20 -13.26 -11.48
CA SER A 139 -19.76 -14.50 -12.01
C SER A 139 -19.13 -14.86 -13.36
N GLN A 140 -19.13 -16.14 -13.72
CA GLN A 140 -18.55 -16.62 -14.98
C GLN A 140 -19.20 -15.96 -16.20
N GLU A 141 -20.50 -15.69 -16.12
CA GLU A 141 -21.28 -15.05 -17.19
C GLU A 141 -20.90 -13.58 -17.37
N GLN A 142 -20.57 -12.88 -16.28
CA GLN A 142 -20.23 -11.45 -16.30
C GLN A 142 -18.74 -11.19 -16.57
N LEU A 143 -17.87 -12.18 -16.32
CA LEU A 143 -16.42 -12.04 -16.39
C LEU A 143 -15.91 -11.41 -17.70
N PRO A 144 -16.34 -11.85 -18.92
CA PRO A 144 -15.84 -11.24 -20.15
C PRO A 144 -16.19 -9.75 -20.28
N ALA A 145 -17.42 -9.38 -19.90
CA ALA A 145 -17.89 -8.00 -19.98
C ALA A 145 -17.26 -7.11 -18.90
N PHE A 146 -17.01 -7.67 -17.71
CA PHE A 146 -16.26 -7.03 -16.64
C PHE A 146 -14.82 -6.72 -17.09
N LEU A 147 -14.10 -7.70 -17.64
CA LEU A 147 -12.72 -7.51 -18.11
C LEU A 147 -12.62 -6.48 -19.23
N LYS A 148 -13.56 -6.47 -20.19
CA LYS A 148 -13.63 -5.42 -21.21
C LYS A 148 -13.83 -4.03 -20.62
N THR A 149 -14.60 -3.93 -19.54
CA THR A 149 -14.79 -2.66 -18.81
C THR A 149 -13.49 -2.24 -18.12
N ALA A 150 -12.80 -3.17 -17.46
CA ALA A 150 -11.51 -2.93 -16.81
C ALA A 150 -10.42 -2.53 -17.81
N GLU A 151 -10.39 -3.14 -18.99
CA GLU A 151 -9.49 -2.80 -20.11
C GLU A 151 -9.72 -1.36 -20.60
N ARG A 152 -10.99 -0.99 -20.87
CA ARG A 152 -11.33 0.38 -21.27
C ARG A 152 -10.91 1.42 -20.24
N LEU A 153 -11.09 1.10 -18.96
CA LEU A 153 -10.67 1.96 -17.84
C LEU A 153 -9.19 1.78 -17.48
N LYS A 154 -8.43 0.99 -18.25
CA LYS A 154 -6.99 0.71 -18.06
C LYS A 154 -6.65 0.33 -16.61
N VAL A 155 -7.48 -0.52 -15.99
CA VAL A 155 -7.27 -0.95 -14.60
C VAL A 155 -6.07 -1.89 -14.53
N LYS A 156 -5.03 -1.51 -13.79
CA LYS A 156 -3.81 -2.33 -13.61
C LYS A 156 -4.17 -3.70 -13.03
N GLY A 157 -3.52 -4.74 -13.52
CA GLY A 157 -3.78 -6.13 -13.11
C GLY A 157 -5.01 -6.79 -13.73
N LEU A 158 -5.88 -6.03 -14.42
CA LEU A 158 -7.05 -6.57 -15.14
C LEU A 158 -7.03 -6.22 -16.64
N ALA A 159 -6.49 -5.06 -17.00
CA ALA A 159 -6.35 -4.60 -18.39
C ALA A 159 -5.17 -5.26 -19.14
N GLU A 160 -4.37 -6.07 -18.45
CA GLU A 160 -3.23 -6.79 -19.02
C GLU A 160 -3.46 -8.31 -18.83
N ALA A 161 -4.02 -9.02 -19.81
CA ALA A 161 -3.83 -10.47 -19.97
C ALA A 161 -4.26 -10.98 -21.36
N PRO A 162 -3.61 -12.01 -21.96
CA PRO A 162 -2.31 -12.63 -21.66
C PRO A 162 -1.24 -12.31 -22.73
N GLN A 163 0.02 -12.11 -22.33
CA GLN A 163 1.11 -12.31 -23.28
C GLN A 163 1.11 -13.78 -23.70
N SER A 164 1.00 -14.00 -25.01
CA SER A 164 1.09 -15.28 -25.68
C SER A 164 2.19 -16.15 -25.07
N ILE A 165 1.83 -17.35 -24.59
CA ILE A 165 2.79 -18.43 -24.39
C ILE A 165 3.47 -18.66 -25.74
N LYS A 166 4.72 -18.21 -25.89
CA LYS A 166 5.59 -18.75 -26.94
C LYS A 166 5.83 -20.21 -26.58
N ARG A 167 5.20 -21.12 -27.32
CA ARG A 167 5.64 -22.51 -27.38
C ARG A 167 6.98 -22.49 -28.11
N GLU A 168 8.06 -22.55 -27.35
CA GLU A 168 9.34 -22.98 -27.92
C GLU A 168 9.23 -24.50 -28.14
N GLY A 169 9.37 -24.88 -29.41
CA GLY A 169 9.48 -26.27 -29.86
C GLY A 169 10.92 -26.74 -29.87
#